data_AF-S2RQY4-F1
#
_entry.id   AF-S2RQY4-F1
#
_cell.length_a   1.000
_cell.length_b   1.000
_cell.length_c   1.000
_cell.angle_alpha   90.00
_cell.angle_beta   90.00
_cell.angle_gamma   90.00
#
_symmetry.space_group_name_H-M   'P 1'
#
loop_
_entity.id
_entity.type
_entity.pdbx_description
1 polymer ?
#
loop_
_entity_poly.entity_id
_entity_poly.type
_entity_poly.pdbx_seq_one_letter_code
_entity_poly.pdbx_strand_id
1 'polypeptide(L)'
;AGRPGTLLHQVTGQMPLLITYLTSYFYVGTLWLFHHDYFTHVKRTTTALNILNLILLFTATLINYSMSLVAMALRTLNHADMQVAFIVYDIVALLISLSYWLIYHYLSTHPQLTDHGITSPTQRIDPLISGLIYGSSILVSWLNVWIAGVLLLLGIVFHFIAYLRMRLPAMH
;
A
#
# COMPACT_ATOMS: atom_id res chain seq x y z
N ALA A 1 -33.03 -12.86 1.11
CA ALA A 1 -33.06 -12.15 2.41
C ALA A 1 -32.76 -13.17 3.52
N GLY A 2 -31.81 -12.90 4.41
CA GLY A 2 -31.42 -13.82 5.49
C GLY A 2 -32.46 -13.91 6.61
N ARG A 3 -32.57 -15.07 7.26
CA ARG A 3 -33.45 -15.28 8.42
C ARG A 3 -33.09 -14.29 9.55
N PRO A 4 -34.06 -13.62 10.19
CA PRO A 4 -33.80 -12.74 11.33
C PRO A 4 -33.09 -13.51 12.46
N GLY A 5 -32.18 -12.84 13.17
CA GLY A 5 -31.41 -13.45 14.28
C GLY A 5 -30.13 -14.21 13.89
N THR A 6 -29.78 -14.29 12.60
CA THR A 6 -28.58 -15.01 12.13
C THR A 6 -27.31 -14.16 12.00
N LEU A 7 -27.39 -12.86 12.30
CA LEU A 7 -26.28 -11.91 12.09
C LEU A 7 -25.03 -12.30 12.88
N LEU A 8 -25.18 -12.74 14.14
CA LEU A 8 -24.03 -13.16 14.95
C LEU A 8 -23.27 -14.32 14.29
N HIS A 9 -23.99 -15.36 13.86
CA HIS A 9 -23.40 -16.50 13.16
C HIS A 9 -22.76 -16.10 11.81
N GLN A 10 -23.37 -15.16 11.09
CA GLN A 10 -22.82 -14.64 9.84
C GLN A 10 -21.53 -13.83 10.05
N VAL A 11 -21.46 -13.03 11.12
CA VAL A 11 -20.26 -12.25 11.47
C VAL A 11 -19.14 -13.16 11.95
N THR A 12 -19.44 -14.15 12.81
CA THR A 12 -18.43 -15.13 13.25
C THR A 12 -17.91 -15.99 12.10
N GLY A 13 -18.76 -16.31 11.11
CA GLY A 13 -18.32 -16.99 9.88
C GLY A 13 -17.44 -16.13 8.96
N GLN A 14 -17.36 -14.82 9.19
CA GLN A 14 -16.61 -13.85 8.38
C GLN A 14 -15.29 -13.40 9.03
N MET A 15 -14.81 -14.08 10.09
CA MET A 15 -13.53 -13.76 10.72
C MET A 15 -12.35 -13.63 9.73
N PRO A 16 -12.21 -14.48 8.70
CA PRO A 16 -11.16 -14.30 7.69
C PRO A 16 -11.28 -12.97 6.93
N LEU A 17 -12.51 -12.53 6.62
CA LEU A 17 -12.75 -11.25 5.96
C LEU A 17 -12.37 -10.08 6.88
N LEU A 18 -12.69 -10.17 8.17
CA LEU A 18 -12.31 -9.17 9.16
C LEU A 18 -10.77 -9.07 9.30
N ILE A 19 -10.05 -10.19 9.29
CA ILE A 19 -8.57 -10.19 9.32
C ILE A 19 -8.02 -9.46 8.09
N THR A 20 -8.52 -9.77 6.90
CA THR A 20 -8.06 -9.09 5.67
C THR A 20 -8.37 -7.59 5.66
N TYR A 21 -9.51 -7.20 6.25
CA TYR A 21 -9.86 -5.80 6.45
C TYR A 21 -8.88 -5.10 7.43
N LEU A 22 -8.58 -5.73 8.57
CA LEU A 22 -7.61 -5.18 9.53
C LEU A 22 -6.22 -5.02 8.93
N THR A 23 -5.75 -5.99 8.13
CA THR A 23 -4.48 -5.88 7.37
C THR A 23 -4.51 -4.70 6.40
N SER A 24 -5.63 -4.51 5.68
CA SER A 24 -5.81 -3.37 4.76
C SER A 24 -5.77 -2.04 5.51
N TYR A 25 -6.49 -1.94 6.63
CA TYR A 25 -6.52 -0.75 7.46
C TYR A 25 -5.13 -0.40 8.03
N PHE A 26 -4.40 -1.41 8.51
CA PHE A 26 -3.02 -1.23 8.97
C PHE A 26 -2.11 -0.68 7.86
N TYR A 27 -2.24 -1.21 6.65
CA TYR A 27 -1.45 -0.73 5.51
C TYR A 27 -1.82 0.71 5.11
N VAL A 28 -3.12 1.02 5.02
CA VAL A 28 -3.60 2.39 4.77
C VAL A 28 -3.10 3.35 5.85
N GLY A 29 -3.14 2.96 7.12
CA GLY A 29 -2.62 3.75 8.24
C GLY A 29 -1.12 4.03 8.12
N THR A 30 -0.34 3.04 7.71
CA THR A 30 1.11 3.19 7.43
C THR A 30 1.35 4.21 6.33
N LEU A 31 0.62 4.11 5.21
CA LEU A 31 0.71 5.07 4.12
C LEU A 31 0.31 6.48 4.57
N TRP A 32 -0.76 6.60 5.37
CA TRP A 32 -1.20 7.89 5.88
C TRP A 32 -0.15 8.54 6.80
N LEU A 33 0.46 7.77 7.72
CA LEU A 33 1.52 8.28 8.59
C LEU A 33 2.72 8.78 7.78
N PHE A 34 3.13 7.99 6.79
CA PHE A 34 4.21 8.35 5.89
C PHE A 34 3.90 9.61 5.07
N HIS A 35 2.70 9.72 4.52
CA HIS A 35 2.23 10.93 3.85
C HIS A 35 2.20 12.13 4.80
N HIS A 36 1.64 11.97 6.00
CA HIS A 36 1.52 13.05 6.98
C HIS A 36 2.88 13.61 7.36
N ASP A 37 3.82 12.76 7.78
CA ASP A 37 5.16 13.16 8.17
C ASP A 37 5.88 13.85 7.00
N TYR A 38 5.75 13.32 5.79
CA TYR A 38 6.34 13.96 4.60
C TYR A 38 5.72 15.34 4.29
N PHE A 39 4.40 15.47 4.40
CA PHE A 39 3.68 16.72 4.14
C PHE A 39 3.86 17.78 5.22
N THR A 40 4.36 17.45 6.42
CA THR A 40 4.70 18.46 7.44
C THR A 40 5.76 19.47 6.97
N HIS A 41 6.56 19.08 5.97
CA HIS A 41 7.59 19.94 5.38
C HIS A 41 7.09 20.78 4.19
N VAL A 42 5.84 20.60 3.76
CA VAL A 42 5.23 21.34 2.64
C VAL A 42 4.65 22.66 3.16
N LYS A 43 5.18 23.78 2.66
CA LYS A 43 4.79 25.13 3.08
C LYS A 43 3.66 25.74 2.26
N ARG A 44 3.56 25.35 0.98
CA ARG A 44 2.58 25.89 0.04
C ARG A 44 2.02 24.77 -0.81
N THR A 45 0.70 24.76 -0.98
CA THR A 45 0.01 23.82 -1.86
C THR A 45 -0.31 24.48 -3.19
N THR A 46 -0.28 23.69 -4.25
CA THR A 46 -0.68 24.09 -5.61
C THR A 46 -1.79 23.19 -6.11
N THR A 47 -2.54 23.62 -7.12
CA THR A 47 -3.57 22.78 -7.76
C THR A 47 -2.99 21.47 -8.29
N ALA A 48 -1.78 21.51 -8.88
CA ALA A 48 -1.09 20.31 -9.36
C ALA A 48 -0.77 19.33 -8.22
N LEU A 49 -0.24 19.82 -7.10
CA LEU A 49 0.01 18.98 -5.92
C LEU A 49 -1.28 18.37 -5.37
N ASN A 50 -2.38 19.13 -5.34
CA ASN A 50 -3.68 18.62 -4.91
C ASN A 50 -4.22 17.52 -5.84
N ILE A 51 -4.02 17.63 -7.16
CA ILE A 51 -4.39 16.58 -8.12
C ILE A 51 -3.55 15.31 -7.86
N LEU A 52 -2.25 15.44 -7.64
CA LEU A 52 -1.40 14.29 -7.27
C LEU A 52 -1.87 13.63 -5.96
N ASN A 53 -2.30 14.42 -4.99
CA ASN A 53 -2.89 13.90 -3.75
C ASN A 53 -4.20 13.15 -4.01
N LEU A 54 -5.06 13.62 -4.92
CA LEU A 54 -6.27 12.89 -5.28
C LEU A 54 -5.95 11.55 -5.96
N ILE A 55 -4.91 11.49 -6.79
CA ILE A 55 -4.43 10.22 -7.39
C ILE A 55 -3.93 9.27 -6.29
N LEU A 56 -3.14 9.76 -5.34
CA LEU A 56 -2.68 8.96 -4.20
C LEU A 56 -3.87 8.45 -3.37
N LEU A 57 -4.85 9.30 -3.06
CA LEU A 57 -6.05 8.90 -2.32
C LEU A 57 -6.85 7.85 -3.08
N PHE A 58 -7.06 8.05 -4.38
CA PHE A 58 -7.74 7.06 -5.22
C PHE A 58 -7.04 5.70 -5.16
N THR A 59 -5.73 5.65 -5.42
CA THR A 59 -4.98 4.38 -5.39
C THR A 59 -4.97 3.73 -4.02
N ALA A 60 -4.87 4.51 -2.94
CA ALA A 60 -4.96 4.00 -1.56
C ALA A 60 -6.34 3.38 -1.26
N THR A 61 -7.44 3.94 -1.78
CA THR A 61 -8.78 3.35 -1.60
C THR A 61 -8.93 1.98 -2.27
N LEU A 62 -8.14 1.68 -3.31
CA LEU A 62 -8.14 0.39 -3.99
C LEU A 62 -7.50 -0.75 -3.17
N ILE A 63 -6.81 -0.45 -2.07
CA ILE A 63 -6.24 -1.48 -1.17
C ILE A 63 -7.34 -2.40 -0.65
N ASN A 64 -8.46 -1.83 -0.17
CA ASN A 64 -9.56 -2.63 0.37
C ASN A 64 -10.19 -3.53 -0.70
N TYR A 65 -10.35 -3.00 -1.92
CA TYR A 65 -10.88 -3.77 -3.04
C TYR A 65 -9.96 -4.95 -3.38
N SER A 66 -8.67 -4.70 -3.61
CA SER A 66 -7.72 -5.76 -3.96
C SER A 66 -7.55 -6.80 -2.84
N MET A 67 -7.52 -6.37 -1.58
CA MET A 67 -7.46 -7.30 -0.45
C MET A 67 -8.74 -8.14 -0.30
N SER A 68 -9.91 -7.62 -0.69
CA SER A 68 -11.14 -8.42 -0.71
C SER A 68 -11.06 -9.56 -1.74
N LEU A 69 -10.40 -9.33 -2.89
CA LEU A 69 -10.15 -10.38 -3.88
C LEU A 69 -9.19 -11.44 -3.33
N VAL A 70 -8.14 -11.01 -2.61
CA VAL A 70 -7.24 -11.92 -1.89
C VAL A 70 -8.02 -12.78 -0.89
N ALA A 71 -8.90 -12.17 -0.10
CA ALA A 71 -9.75 -12.89 0.86
C ALA A 71 -10.67 -13.90 0.17
N MET A 72 -11.23 -13.56 -1.00
CA MET A 72 -12.06 -14.46 -1.80
C MET A 72 -11.27 -15.64 -2.35
N ALA A 73 -10.10 -15.38 -2.95
CA ALA A 73 -9.25 -16.42 -3.53
C ALA A 73 -8.73 -17.41 -2.48
N LEU A 74 -8.40 -16.93 -1.27
CA LEU A 74 -7.97 -17.78 -0.17
C LEU A 74 -9.08 -18.69 0.39
N ARG A 75 -10.36 -18.44 0.08
CA ARG A 75 -11.46 -19.34 0.47
C ARG A 75 -11.55 -20.59 -0.39
N THR A 76 -11.27 -20.45 -1.69
CA THR A 76 -11.34 -21.57 -2.64
C THR A 76 -10.01 -22.31 -2.75
N LEU A 77 -8.90 -21.64 -2.41
CA LEU A 77 -7.53 -22.12 -2.60
C LEU A 77 -7.25 -22.51 -4.06
N ASN A 78 -8.02 -21.95 -5.00
CA ASN A 78 -7.79 -22.15 -6.42
C ASN A 78 -6.56 -21.33 -6.84
N HIS A 79 -5.57 -22.00 -7.43
CA HIS A 79 -4.31 -21.35 -7.80
C HIS A 79 -4.49 -20.21 -8.80
N ALA A 80 -5.39 -20.34 -9.79
CA ALA A 80 -5.62 -19.29 -10.76
C ALA A 80 -6.29 -18.05 -10.13
N ASP A 81 -7.28 -18.26 -9.26
CA ASP A 81 -7.94 -17.17 -8.52
C ASP A 81 -6.95 -16.44 -7.60
N MET A 82 -6.10 -17.19 -6.90
CA MET A 82 -5.05 -16.62 -6.03
C MET A 82 -4.05 -15.81 -6.85
N GLN A 83 -3.60 -16.34 -7.99
CA GLN A 83 -2.69 -15.64 -8.89
C GLN A 83 -3.27 -14.30 -9.34
N VAL A 84 -4.52 -14.30 -9.83
CA VAL A 84 -5.19 -13.06 -10.27
C VAL A 84 -5.34 -12.08 -9.11
N ALA A 85 -5.77 -12.55 -7.93
CA ALA A 85 -5.94 -11.69 -6.76
C ALA A 85 -4.62 -11.03 -6.30
N PHE A 86 -3.52 -11.80 -6.29
CA PHE A 86 -2.20 -11.28 -5.94
C PHE A 86 -1.68 -10.28 -6.98
N ILE A 87 -1.83 -10.58 -8.27
CA ILE A 87 -1.44 -9.64 -9.34
C ILE A 87 -2.22 -8.32 -9.23
N VAL A 88 -3.54 -8.38 -8.98
CA VAL A 88 -4.34 -7.16 -8.80
C VAL A 88 -3.88 -6.36 -7.59
N TYR A 89 -3.57 -7.02 -6.47
CA TYR A 89 -3.01 -6.36 -5.29
C TYR A 89 -1.65 -5.71 -5.58
N ASP A 90 -0.75 -6.44 -6.22
CA ASP A 90 0.58 -5.97 -6.57
C ASP A 90 0.51 -4.75 -7.50
N ILE A 91 -0.39 -4.76 -8.49
CA ILE A 91 -0.66 -3.59 -9.36
C ILE A 91 -1.12 -2.39 -8.54
N VAL A 92 -2.06 -2.57 -7.59
CA VAL A 92 -2.51 -1.48 -6.70
C VAL A 92 -1.34 -0.93 -5.89
N ALA A 93 -0.49 -1.78 -5.32
CA ALA A 93 0.66 -1.36 -4.55
C ALA A 93 1.72 -0.62 -5.39
N LEU A 94 1.92 -1.03 -6.65
CA LEU A 94 2.76 -0.34 -7.63
C LEU A 94 2.19 1.04 -7.99
N LEU A 95 0.87 1.16 -8.17
CA LEU A 95 0.20 2.45 -8.44
C LEU A 95 0.33 3.42 -7.26
N ILE A 96 0.24 2.92 -6.03
CA ILE A 96 0.51 3.72 -4.81
C ILE A 96 1.96 4.20 -4.80
N SER A 97 2.91 3.30 -5.06
CA SER A 97 4.34 3.61 -5.10
C SER A 97 4.65 4.66 -6.17
N LEU A 98 4.05 4.54 -7.35
CA LEU A 98 4.14 5.52 -8.42
C LEU A 98 3.54 6.87 -8.00
N SER A 99 2.41 6.87 -7.28
CA SER A 99 1.77 8.11 -6.80
C SER A 99 2.66 8.87 -5.83
N TYR A 100 3.29 8.17 -4.88
CA TYR A 100 4.30 8.78 -4.00
C TYR A 100 5.50 9.31 -4.78
N TRP A 101 6.02 8.52 -5.72
CA TRP A 101 7.14 8.94 -6.55
C TRP A 101 6.83 10.22 -7.34
N LEU A 102 5.61 10.33 -7.91
CA LEU A 102 5.17 11.55 -8.62
C LEU A 102 5.11 12.77 -7.70
N ILE A 103 4.59 12.62 -6.47
CA ILE A 103 4.58 13.69 -5.47
C ILE A 103 6.01 14.13 -5.12
N TYR A 104 6.91 13.16 -4.91
CA TYR A 104 8.31 13.44 -4.57
C TYR A 104 9.04 14.13 -5.70
N HIS A 105 8.84 13.64 -6.91
CA HIS A 105 9.40 14.25 -8.11
C HIS A 105 8.89 15.69 -8.27
N TYR A 106 7.58 15.92 -8.12
CA TYR A 106 6.98 17.25 -8.23
C TYR A 106 7.54 18.22 -7.17
N LEU A 107 7.63 17.81 -5.91
CA LEU A 107 8.18 18.68 -4.85
C LEU A 107 9.69 18.91 -4.99
N SER A 108 10.43 17.92 -5.47
CA SER A 108 11.88 18.07 -5.74
C SER A 108 12.19 19.06 -6.87
N THR A 109 11.27 19.22 -7.82
CA THR A 109 11.37 20.18 -8.93
C THR A 109 10.79 21.56 -8.57
N HIS A 110 10.10 21.68 -7.43
CA HIS A 110 9.49 22.91 -6.93
C HIS A 110 9.94 23.22 -5.49
N PRO A 111 11.24 23.45 -5.24
CA PRO A 111 11.80 23.65 -3.91
C PRO A 111 11.21 24.84 -3.13
N GLN A 112 10.57 25.78 -3.82
CA GLN A 112 9.85 26.90 -3.22
C GLN A 112 8.58 26.49 -2.45
N LEU A 113 8.08 25.26 -2.64
CA LEU A 113 6.90 24.73 -1.93
C LEU A 113 7.25 24.07 -0.60
N THR A 114 8.55 23.96 -0.29
CA THR A 114 9.11 23.03 0.70
C THR A 114 10.11 23.71 1.61
N ASP A 115 10.23 23.25 2.86
CA ASP A 115 11.37 23.64 3.71
C ASP A 115 12.70 23.08 3.18
N HIS A 116 13.81 23.80 3.45
CA HIS A 116 15.15 23.29 3.13
C HIS A 116 15.40 22.02 3.96
N GLY A 117 15.29 20.83 3.35
CA GLY A 117 15.59 19.56 4.03
C GLY A 117 14.83 18.31 3.58
N ILE A 118 13.91 18.37 2.60
CA ILE A 118 12.96 17.25 2.32
C ILE A 118 13.57 16.04 1.60
N THR A 119 14.89 15.93 1.44
CA THR A 119 15.44 14.76 0.74
C THR A 119 16.52 14.10 1.56
N SER A 120 16.11 13.21 2.47
CA SER A 120 16.97 12.08 2.78
C SER A 120 17.15 11.25 1.49
N PRO A 121 18.37 10.89 1.08
CA PRO A 121 18.61 10.03 -0.09
C PRO A 121 17.81 8.73 -0.08
N THR A 122 17.45 8.23 1.11
CA THR A 122 16.72 6.98 1.30
C THR A 122 15.27 7.03 0.78
N GLN A 123 14.58 8.17 0.93
CA GLN A 123 13.17 8.31 0.52
C GLN A 123 12.96 8.25 -1.00
N ARG A 124 14.01 8.54 -1.78
CA ARG A 124 13.98 8.41 -3.25
C ARG A 124 14.07 6.97 -3.72
N ILE A 125 14.57 6.06 -2.87
CA ILE A 125 14.86 4.67 -3.22
C ILE A 125 13.71 3.74 -2.81
N ASP A 126 12.95 4.09 -1.77
CA ASP A 126 11.84 3.25 -1.27
C ASP A 126 10.78 2.90 -2.34
N PRO A 127 10.35 3.82 -3.23
CA PRO A 127 9.44 3.47 -4.34
C PRO A 127 10.05 2.47 -5.33
N LEU A 128 11.38 2.51 -5.54
CA LEU A 128 12.07 1.55 -6.42
C LEU A 128 12.14 0.17 -5.76
N ILE A 129 12.43 0.09 -4.47
CA ILE A 129 12.44 -1.18 -3.72
C ILE A 129 11.05 -1.80 -3.70
N SER A 130 10.03 -0.99 -3.43
CA SER A 130 8.62 -1.43 -3.55
C SER A 130 8.31 -1.96 -4.95
N GLY A 131 8.76 -1.24 -5.99
CA GLY A 131 8.68 -1.68 -7.37
C GLY A 131 9.29 -3.06 -7.62
N LEU A 132 10.47 -3.33 -7.07
CA LEU A 132 11.15 -4.61 -7.18
C LEU A 132 10.41 -5.73 -6.43
N ILE A 133 9.91 -5.47 -5.22
CA ILE A 133 9.19 -6.47 -4.41
C ILE A 133 7.91 -6.91 -5.13
N TYR A 134 7.05 -5.95 -5.48
CA TYR A 134 5.77 -6.27 -6.13
C TYR A 134 5.93 -6.73 -7.57
N GLY A 135 6.90 -6.18 -8.31
CA GLY A 135 7.24 -6.68 -9.65
C GLY A 135 7.73 -8.13 -9.61
N SER A 136 8.57 -8.48 -8.64
CA SER A 136 9.02 -9.86 -8.44
C SER A 136 7.87 -10.77 -8.01
N SER A 137 6.96 -10.30 -7.14
CA SER A 137 5.77 -11.05 -6.73
C SER A 137 4.90 -11.43 -7.94
N ILE A 138 4.62 -10.48 -8.83
CA ILE A 138 3.88 -10.74 -10.08
C ILE A 138 4.56 -11.82 -10.92
N LEU A 139 5.87 -11.71 -11.14
CA LEU A 139 6.61 -12.69 -11.95
C LEU A 139 6.62 -14.08 -11.30
N VAL A 140 6.86 -14.14 -9.99
CA VAL A 140 6.90 -15.40 -9.22
C VAL A 140 5.52 -16.04 -9.12
N SER A 141 4.43 -15.28 -9.21
CA SER A 141 3.07 -15.81 -9.15
C SER A 141 2.78 -16.89 -10.22
N TRP A 142 3.44 -16.81 -11.38
CA TRP A 142 3.34 -17.80 -12.46
C TRP A 142 4.05 -19.12 -12.14
N LEU A 143 5.01 -19.09 -11.22
CA LEU A 143 5.77 -20.26 -10.79
C LEU A 143 5.19 -20.86 -9.51
N ASN A 144 4.86 -20.01 -8.54
CA ASN A 144 4.36 -20.43 -7.23
C ASN A 144 3.57 -19.31 -6.53
N VAL A 145 2.25 -19.49 -6.45
CA VAL A 145 1.33 -18.54 -5.81
C VAL A 145 1.59 -18.34 -4.32
N TRP A 146 2.08 -19.35 -3.60
CA TRP A 146 2.38 -19.22 -2.17
C TRP A 146 3.57 -18.31 -1.92
N ILE A 147 4.61 -18.41 -2.77
CA ILE A 147 5.77 -17.51 -2.69
C ILE A 147 5.34 -16.07 -3.04
N ALA A 148 4.51 -15.89 -4.05
CA ALA A 148 3.94 -14.57 -4.38
C ALA A 148 3.14 -13.99 -3.19
N GLY A 149 2.28 -14.80 -2.55
CA GLY A 149 1.56 -14.38 -1.35
C GLY A 149 2.47 -13.95 -0.19
N VAL A 150 3.60 -14.65 0.01
CA VAL A 150 4.62 -14.24 1.00
C VAL A 150 5.29 -12.93 0.61
N LEU A 151 5.68 -12.75 -0.66
CA LEU A 151 6.28 -11.51 -1.16
C LEU A 151 5.34 -10.31 -1.00
N LEU A 152 4.06 -10.50 -1.27
CA LEU A 152 3.02 -9.49 -1.04
C LEU A 152 2.99 -9.04 0.42
N LEU A 153 2.92 -9.98 1.36
CA LEU A 153 2.93 -9.68 2.80
C LEU A 153 4.24 -9.00 3.24
N LEU A 154 5.38 -9.45 2.71
CA LEU A 154 6.67 -8.81 2.94
C LEU A 154 6.70 -7.38 2.40
N GLY A 155 6.02 -7.09 1.29
CA GLY A 155 5.84 -5.73 0.78
C GLY A 155 5.14 -4.82 1.79
N ILE A 156 4.05 -5.28 2.41
CA ILE A 156 3.33 -4.52 3.45
C ILE A 156 4.25 -4.23 4.65
N VAL A 157 4.94 -5.27 5.13
CA VAL A 157 5.87 -5.15 6.26
C VAL A 157 7.04 -4.22 5.92
N PHE A 158 7.58 -4.30 4.70
CA PHE A 158 8.64 -3.42 4.22
C PHE A 158 8.22 -1.95 4.28
N HIS A 159 7.01 -1.59 3.84
CA HIS A 159 6.52 -0.21 3.92
C HIS A 159 6.42 0.29 5.36
N PHE A 160 5.97 -0.57 6.27
CA PHE A 160 5.95 -0.22 7.70
C PHE A 160 7.35 0.00 8.27
N ILE A 161 8.32 -0.85 7.91
CA ILE A 161 9.72 -0.69 8.30
C ILE A 161 10.34 0.56 7.65
N ALA A 162 10.02 0.86 6.39
CA ALA A 162 10.45 2.08 5.71
C ALA A 162 9.94 3.33 6.44
N TYR A 163 8.67 3.34 6.85
CA TYR A 163 8.11 4.40 7.69
C TYR A 163 8.84 4.53 9.03
N LEU A 164 9.10 3.43 9.75
CA LEU A 164 9.83 3.47 11.02
C LEU A 164 11.25 4.05 10.86
N ARG A 165 11.95 3.70 9.78
CA ARG A 165 13.29 4.23 9.45
C ARG A 165 13.27 5.72 9.15
N MET A 166 12.19 6.26 8.59
CA MET A 166 12.03 7.70 8.38
C MET A 166 11.82 8.46 9.70
N ARG A 167 11.03 7.89 10.63
CA ARG A 167 10.64 8.58 11.86
C ARG A 167 11.68 8.51 12.98
N LEU A 168 12.45 7.44 13.05
CA LEU A 168 13.55 7.32 14.01
C LEU A 168 14.80 7.96 13.40
N PRO A 169 15.22 9.17 13.83
CA PRO A 169 16.53 9.66 13.45
C PRO A 169 17.55 8.62 13.91
N ALA A 170 18.47 8.24 13.02
CA ALA A 170 19.55 7.32 13.37
C ALA A 170 20.23 7.88 14.63
N MET A 171 20.18 7.12 15.73
CA MET A 171 20.93 7.44 16.94
C MET A 171 22.42 7.19 16.62
N HIS A 172 23.06 8.17 15.99
CA HIS A 172 24.49 8.21 15.74
C HIS A 172 25.02 9.61 16.05
#